data_AF-A0A369UM93-F1
#
_entry.id   AF-A0A369UM93-F1
#
_cell.length_a   1.000
_cell.length_b   1.000
_cell.length_c   1.000
_cell.angle_alpha   90.00
_cell.angle_beta   90.00
_cell.angle_gamma   90.00
#
_symmetry.space_group_name_H-M   'P 1'
#
loop_
_entity.id
_entity.type
_entity.pdbx_description
1 polymer ?
#
loop_
_entity_poly.entity_id
_entity_poly.type
_entity_poly.pdbx_seq_one_letter_code
_entity_poly.pdbx_strand_id
1 'polypeptide(L)'
;MYLGISRVMFSKTSLIVALILVLTGCGFLYGTYRVQGFTAQGKPLGEGVVKATVKGSDVKAERERICMIYPEATVVITNVETGIEPARKSPYQCTK
;
A
#
# COMPACT_ATOMS: atom_id res chain seq x y z
N MET A 1 46.89 -7.32 -7.85
CA MET A 1 47.35 -8.09 -6.66
C MET A 1 46.61 -7.48 -5.47
N TYR A 2 45.56 -8.00 -4.84
CA TYR A 2 44.82 -9.26 -4.88
C TYR A 2 43.32 -8.95 -4.70
N LEU A 3 42.46 -9.70 -5.41
CA LEU A 3 41.03 -9.84 -5.15
C LEU A 3 40.85 -10.50 -3.77
N GLY A 4 40.18 -9.84 -2.83
CA GLY A 4 39.83 -10.38 -1.52
C GLY A 4 38.34 -10.67 -1.43
N ILE A 5 37.84 -11.61 -2.23
CA ILE A 5 36.47 -12.12 -2.10
C ILE A 5 36.45 -12.93 -0.80
N SER A 6 35.93 -12.33 0.28
CA SER A 6 35.63 -13.04 1.52
C SER A 6 34.82 -14.29 1.18
N ARG A 7 35.36 -15.46 1.50
CA ARG A 7 34.70 -16.74 1.30
C ARG A 7 33.38 -16.70 2.07
N VAL A 8 32.28 -16.50 1.36
CA VAL A 8 30.94 -16.76 1.88
C VAL A 8 30.89 -18.26 2.14
N MET A 9 31.06 -18.62 3.40
CA MET A 9 30.99 -19.98 3.88
C MET A 9 29.54 -20.44 3.63
N PHE A 10 29.33 -21.18 2.55
CA PHE A 10 28.06 -21.85 2.22
C PHE A 10 27.77 -22.93 3.28
N SER A 11 27.34 -22.49 4.46
CA SER A 11 26.72 -23.32 5.49
C SER A 11 25.21 -23.17 5.36
N LYS A 12 24.46 -24.28 5.48
CA LYS A 12 23.00 -24.35 5.26
C LYS A 12 22.19 -23.28 6.02
N THR A 13 22.75 -22.74 7.11
CA THR A 13 22.19 -21.64 7.91
C THR A 13 22.13 -20.30 7.17
N SER A 14 23.01 -20.04 6.19
CA SER A 14 23.06 -18.77 5.47
C SER A 14 21.87 -18.57 4.50
N LEU A 15 21.22 -19.66 4.09
CA LEU A 15 20.06 -19.61 3.20
C LEU A 15 18.79 -19.16 3.95
N ILE A 16 18.71 -19.44 5.24
CA ILE A 16 17.57 -19.11 6.11
C ILE A 16 17.53 -17.59 6.39
N VAL A 17 18.69 -16.98 6.62
CA VAL A 17 18.79 -15.54 6.91
C VAL A 17 18.40 -14.69 5.69
N ALA A 18 18.75 -15.13 4.48
CA ALA A 18 18.33 -14.47 3.25
C ALA A 18 16.81 -14.56 3.03
N LEU A 19 16.17 -15.67 3.43
CA LEU A 19 14.72 -15.85 3.29
C LEU A 19 13.92 -14.96 4.25
N ILE A 20 14.43 -14.71 5.47
CA ILE A 20 13.77 -13.87 6.48
C ILE A 20 13.75 -12.39 6.07
N LEU A 21 14.79 -11.90 5.38
CA LEU A 21 14.86 -10.50 4.94
C LEU A 21 13.81 -10.17 3.85
N VAL A 22 13.39 -11.15 3.05
CA VAL A 22 12.38 -10.97 1.98
C VAL A 22 10.94 -10.86 2.54
N LEU A 23 10.68 -11.36 3.75
CA LEU A 23 9.34 -11.40 4.36
C LEU A 23 8.89 -10.08 5.01
N THR A 24 9.76 -9.07 5.07
CA THR A 24 9.40 -7.75 5.63
C THR A 24 8.58 -6.89 4.67
N GLY A 25 8.35 -7.37 3.44
CA GLY A 25 7.74 -6.60 2.37
C GLY A 25 6.36 -7.11 1.94
N CYS A 26 5.35 -7.17 2.81
CA CYS A 26 3.97 -7.05 2.35
C CYS A 26 3.01 -6.67 3.47
N GLY A 27 2.84 -5.35 3.67
CA GLY A 27 1.62 -4.86 4.27
C GLY A 27 0.48 -5.15 3.30
N PHE A 28 -0.16 -6.30 3.37
CA PHE A 28 -1.48 -6.50 2.76
C PHE A 28 -2.53 -5.93 3.72
N LEU A 29 -3.51 -5.21 3.19
CA LEU A 29 -4.71 -4.91 3.97
C LEU A 29 -5.59 -6.16 3.91
N TYR A 30 -6.05 -6.62 5.07
CA TYR A 30 -7.01 -7.72 5.19
C TYR A 30 -8.37 -7.18 5.61
N GLY A 31 -9.45 -7.75 5.08
CA GLY A 31 -10.82 -7.30 5.33
C GLY A 31 -11.37 -6.35 4.27
N THR A 32 -12.49 -5.71 4.59
CA THR A 32 -13.23 -4.80 3.68
C THR A 32 -12.99 -3.35 4.07
N TYR A 33 -12.75 -2.49 3.07
CA TYR A 33 -12.42 -1.09 3.28
C TYR A 33 -13.34 -0.19 2.48
N ARG A 34 -13.81 0.88 3.10
CA ARG A 34 -14.42 2.02 2.42
C ARG A 34 -13.31 2.94 1.91
N VAL A 35 -13.41 3.35 0.65
CA VAL A 35 -12.47 4.28 0.03
C VAL A 35 -13.20 5.55 -0.31
N GLN A 36 -12.68 6.67 0.16
CA GLN A 36 -13.21 8.00 -0.12
C GLN A 36 -12.12 8.80 -0.82
N GLY A 37 -12.50 9.58 -1.82
CA GLY A 37 -11.59 10.51 -2.49
C GLY A 37 -12.06 11.93 -2.29
N PHE A 38 -11.10 12.85 -2.16
CA PHE A 38 -11.35 14.28 -2.02
C PHE A 38 -10.52 15.04 -3.06
N THR A 39 -11.08 16.07 -3.68
CA THR A 39 -10.33 16.97 -4.58
C THR A 39 -9.28 17.76 -3.79
N ALA A 40 -8.38 18.46 -4.48
CA ALA A 40 -7.40 19.35 -3.85
C ALA A 40 -8.02 20.44 -2.95
N GLN A 41 -9.30 20.77 -3.17
CA GLN A 41 -10.07 21.72 -2.35
C GLN A 41 -10.84 21.04 -1.21
N GLY A 42 -10.66 19.73 -0.99
CA GLY A 42 -11.34 18.96 0.06
C GLY A 42 -12.77 18.55 -0.27
N LYS A 43 -13.25 18.72 -1.51
CA LYS A 43 -14.61 18.29 -1.90
C LYS A 43 -14.64 16.78 -2.17
N PRO A 44 -15.66 16.04 -1.72
CA PRO A 44 -15.74 14.61 -2.00
C PRO A 44 -15.87 14.35 -3.51
N LEU A 45 -15.16 13.32 -3.99
CA LEU A 45 -15.35 12.79 -5.34
C LEU A 45 -16.71 12.08 -5.40
N GLY A 46 -17.41 12.21 -6.54
CA GLY A 46 -18.75 11.63 -6.70
C GLY A 46 -18.77 10.10 -6.62
N GLU A 47 -19.93 9.53 -6.29
CA GLU A 47 -20.12 8.08 -6.10
C GLU A 47 -19.77 7.22 -7.33
N GLY A 48 -19.74 7.80 -8.53
CA GLY A 48 -19.29 7.12 -9.76
C GLY A 48 -17.77 7.01 -9.92
N VAL A 49 -16.99 7.72 -9.10
CA VAL A 49 -15.52 7.77 -9.17
C VAL A 49 -14.88 6.78 -8.20
N VAL A 50 -15.44 6.68 -7.00
CA VAL A 50 -14.94 5.88 -5.88
C VAL A 50 -15.85 4.69 -5.66
N LYS A 51 -15.28 3.49 -5.53
CA LYS A 51 -16.06 2.33 -5.09
C LYS A 51 -16.39 2.50 -3.61
N ALA A 52 -17.67 2.31 -3.27
CA ALA A 52 -18.16 2.43 -1.89
C ALA A 52 -17.38 1.52 -0.92
N THR A 53 -17.08 0.27 -1.32
CA THR A 53 -16.22 -0.63 -0.56
C THR A 53 -15.38 -1.52 -1.50
N VAL A 54 -14.19 -1.90 -1.05
CA VAL A 54 -13.27 -2.80 -1.76
C VAL A 54 -12.62 -3.78 -0.78
N LYS A 55 -12.16 -4.93 -1.30
CA LYS A 55 -11.35 -5.85 -0.50
C LYS A 55 -9.98 -5.23 -0.24
N GLY A 56 -9.35 -5.58 0.88
CA GLY A 56 -8.03 -5.07 1.25
C GLY A 56 -6.95 -5.32 0.19
N SER A 57 -7.04 -6.43 -0.57
CA SER A 57 -6.18 -6.71 -1.73
C SER A 57 -6.31 -5.66 -2.85
N ASP A 58 -7.49 -5.05 -2.98
CA ASP A 58 -7.86 -4.19 -4.11
C ASP A 58 -7.69 -2.70 -3.79
N VAL A 59 -7.48 -2.34 -2.52
CA VAL A 59 -7.31 -0.95 -2.07
C VAL A 59 -6.21 -0.22 -2.84
N LYS A 60 -5.09 -0.91 -3.14
CA LYS A 60 -3.98 -0.31 -3.89
C LYS A 60 -4.42 0.05 -5.32
N ALA A 61 -5.09 -0.88 -6.00
CA ALA A 61 -5.57 -0.67 -7.37
C ALA A 61 -6.67 0.41 -7.43
N GLU A 62 -7.56 0.43 -6.45
CA GLU A 62 -8.59 1.47 -6.28
C GLU A 62 -7.95 2.86 -6.16
N ARG A 63 -6.97 2.99 -5.27
CA ARG A 63 -6.21 4.22 -5.04
C ARG A 63 -5.47 4.68 -6.30
N GLU A 64 -4.80 3.77 -7.00
CA GLU A 64 -4.12 4.07 -8.25
C GLU A 64 -5.10 4.56 -9.33
N ARG A 65 -6.27 3.94 -9.45
CA ARG A 65 -7.31 4.42 -10.38
C ARG A 65 -7.75 5.84 -10.04
N ILE A 66 -8.00 6.14 -8.77
CA ILE A 66 -8.38 7.50 -8.34
C ILE A 66 -7.28 8.49 -8.71
N CYS A 67 -6.02 8.18 -8.42
CA CYS A 67 -4.90 9.08 -8.72
C CYS A 67 -4.66 9.29 -10.22
N MET A 68 -4.94 8.29 -11.08
CA MET A 68 -4.87 8.48 -12.54
C MET A 68 -5.90 9.49 -13.05
N ILE A 69 -7.08 9.54 -12.44
CA ILE A 69 -8.18 10.44 -12.86
C ILE A 69 -8.03 11.81 -12.17
N TYR A 70 -7.63 11.81 -10.90
CA TYR A 70 -7.49 12.99 -10.04
C TYR A 70 -6.10 13.01 -9.39
N PRO A 71 -5.07 13.52 -10.08
CA PRO A 71 -3.68 13.41 -9.64
C PRO A 71 -3.34 14.25 -8.40
N GLU A 72 -4.23 15.15 -7.98
CA GLU A 72 -4.08 15.98 -6.78
C GLU A 72 -5.08 15.60 -5.68
N ALA A 73 -5.81 14.49 -5.85
CA ALA A 73 -6.77 14.03 -4.85
C ALA A 73 -6.10 13.49 -3.58
N THR A 74 -6.84 13.56 -2.48
CA THR A 74 -6.52 12.84 -1.25
C THR A 74 -7.44 11.63 -1.13
N VAL A 75 -6.88 10.44 -0.93
CA VAL A 75 -7.62 9.19 -0.76
C VAL A 75 -7.59 8.78 0.71
N VAL A 76 -8.76 8.60 1.31
CA VAL A 76 -8.95 8.13 2.69
C VAL A 76 -9.51 6.72 2.66
N ILE A 77 -8.92 5.83 3.45
CA ILE A 77 -9.26 4.41 3.50
C ILE A 77 -9.66 4.06 4.93
N THR A 78 -10.85 3.51 5.12
CA THR A 78 -11.36 3.13 6.46
C THR A 78 -11.76 1.67 6.45
N ASN A 79 -11.28 0.87 7.41
CA ASN A 79 -11.74 -0.50 7.58
C ASN A 79 -13.22 -0.48 8.01
N VAL A 80 -14.08 -1.22 7.32
CA VAL A 80 -15.54 -1.16 7.54
C VAL A 80 -15.94 -1.83 8.85
N GLU A 81 -15.24 -2.89 9.25
CA GLU A 81 -15.56 -3.68 10.45
C GLU A 81 -15.13 -2.96 11.73
N THR A 82 -13.94 -2.35 11.71
CA THR A 82 -13.33 -1.73 12.89
C THR A 82 -13.48 -0.22 12.92
N GLY A 83 -13.84 0.41 11.81
CA GLY A 83 -13.82 1.87 11.65
C GLY A 83 -12.42 2.49 11.62
N ILE A 84 -11.35 1.67 11.66
CA ILE A 84 -9.98 2.16 11.79
C ILE A 84 -9.43 2.58 10.43
N GLU A 85 -8.85 3.78 10.41
CA GLU A 85 -8.01 4.25 9.31
C GLU A 85 -6.56 3.78 9.51
N PRO A 86 -5.99 2.98 8.59
CA PRO A 86 -4.62 2.50 8.73
C PRO A 86 -3.62 3.64 8.46
N ALA A 87 -3.08 4.24 9.53
CA ALA A 87 -2.22 5.44 9.49
C ALA A 87 -1.02 5.38 8.52
N ARG A 88 -0.48 4.19 8.25
CA ARG A 88 0.62 4.01 7.27
C ARG A 88 0.18 3.99 5.81
N LYS A 89 -1.13 3.96 5.54
CA LYS A 89 -1.71 3.79 4.21
C LYS A 89 -2.77 4.84 3.87
N SER A 90 -3.22 5.59 4.87
CA SER A 90 -4.24 6.61 4.76
C SER A 90 -3.96 7.72 5.78
N PRO A 91 -4.19 9.00 5.44
CA PRO A 91 -4.59 9.47 4.11
C PRO A 91 -3.45 9.30 3.10
N TYR A 92 -3.80 9.13 1.83
CA TYR A 92 -2.85 9.04 0.72
C TYR A 92 -3.03 10.22 -0.22
N GLN A 93 -1.97 11.01 -0.37
CA GLN A 93 -1.95 12.12 -1.32
C GLN A 93 -1.54 11.59 -2.70
N CYS A 94 -2.42 11.74 -3.70
CA CYS A 94 -2.05 11.52 -5.09
C CYS A 94 -1.00 12.56 -5.51
N THR A 95 -0.06 12.11 -6.33
CA THR A 95 1.01 12.95 -6.89
C THR A 95 1.02 12.77 -8.40
N LYS A 96 1.41 13.82 -9.14
CA LYS A 96 1.68 13.75 -10.58
C LYS A 96 3.03 13.12 -10.86
#